data_AF-A0A1F3TTD7-F1
#
_entry.id   AF-A0A1F3TTD7-F1
#
_cell.length_a   1.000
_cell.length_b   1.000
_cell.length_c   1.000
_cell.angle_alpha   90.00
_cell.angle_beta   90.00
_cell.angle_gamma   90.00
#
_symmetry.space_group_name_H-M   'P 1'
#
loop_
_entity.id
_entity.type
_entity.pdbx_description
1 polymer ?
#
loop_
_entity_poly.entity_id
_entity_poly.type
_entity_poly.pdbx_seq_one_letter_code
_entity_poly.pdbx_strand_id
1 'polypeptide(L)'
;MMKKLVLIAAAVALTACGQIKNIMDGTEHLPDQIAETNRGMAQTNESIRLQKLAVSLDHLMQEENQMFLSPIPGDMMGPGKLLAETLTAEEAVKLIYVKMVNINENTYRDQYPEDEELKNAEQMRRFERSKLALFYSLQIVAGFLPDHVVQEIIHTEVMRGGRYFDTALQILSLRSSFYDKVMLKASLLKDKLKTVGMVTTAIEYNEKIDFIAKLKFAPWIGIKITGFMNQEMNAAMSVEKLDIAIAKNNWEIILDRVTPIADHTGAMVNPVELVGVSGDPAADAAEMARQQEVLRQSILKIQSHLTTWAN
;
A
#
# COMPACT_ATOMS: atom_id res chain seq x y z
N MET A 1 55.13 19.88 5.94
CA MET A 1 53.71 20.25 5.91
C MET A 1 52.86 19.00 5.72
N MET A 2 52.05 18.71 6.74
CA MET A 2 50.77 17.96 6.73
C MET A 2 49.97 18.09 5.40
N LYS A 3 49.07 17.21 4.92
CA LYS A 3 48.11 16.24 5.49
C LYS A 3 47.28 15.74 4.26
N LYS A 4 46.73 14.53 4.10
CA LYS A 4 45.62 13.82 4.80
C LYS A 4 45.17 12.73 3.79
N LEU A 5 44.52 11.60 4.09
CA LEU A 5 44.31 10.73 5.25
C LEU A 5 43.34 9.65 4.72
N VAL A 6 43.68 8.37 4.89
CA VAL A 6 42.82 7.22 4.59
C VAL A 6 42.57 6.48 5.90
N LEU A 7 41.29 6.37 6.27
CA LEU A 7 40.55 5.22 6.84
C LEU A 7 41.20 4.32 7.94
N ILE A 8 40.45 4.09 9.04
CA ILE A 8 40.00 2.78 9.59
C ILE A 8 39.88 2.73 11.14
N ALA A 9 38.69 2.28 11.56
CA ALA A 9 38.24 1.52 12.75
C ALA A 9 38.54 1.96 14.19
N ALA A 10 37.49 1.83 15.02
CA ALA A 10 37.62 1.35 16.39
C ALA A 10 36.44 0.43 16.73
N ALA A 11 36.73 -0.87 16.85
CA ALA A 11 35.92 -1.84 17.56
C ALA A 11 36.22 -1.73 19.06
N VAL A 12 35.22 -1.92 19.91
CA VAL A 12 35.45 -2.31 21.30
C VAL A 12 34.60 -3.53 21.61
N ALA A 13 35.25 -4.69 21.51
CA ALA A 13 34.90 -5.88 22.26
C ALA A 13 35.39 -5.68 23.71
N LEU A 14 34.52 -5.91 24.68
CA LEU A 14 34.94 -6.14 26.07
C LEU A 14 34.87 -7.63 26.34
N THR A 15 36.04 -8.25 26.35
CA THR A 15 36.29 -9.62 26.79
C THR A 15 36.24 -9.72 28.31
N ALA A 16 35.70 -10.85 28.77
CA ALA A 16 35.62 -11.28 30.16
C ALA A 16 36.98 -11.33 30.88
N CYS A 17 36.95 -11.00 32.18
CA CYS A 17 37.91 -11.46 33.19
C CYS A 17 37.21 -11.61 34.55
N GLY A 18 37.24 -12.82 35.11
CA GLY A 18 37.39 -13.03 36.57
C GLY A 18 36.15 -13.23 37.45
N GLN A 19 35.76 -14.50 37.62
CA GLN A 19 35.40 -15.16 38.90
C GLN A 19 34.44 -14.48 39.90
N ILE A 20 33.21 -15.03 39.91
CA ILE A 20 32.40 -15.46 41.07
C ILE A 20 32.99 -15.12 42.46
N LYS A 21 32.49 -14.03 43.04
CA LYS A 21 32.14 -13.93 44.47
C LYS A 21 31.08 -12.83 44.60
N ASN A 22 30.00 -13.14 45.31
CA ASN A 22 28.78 -12.34 45.56
C ASN A 22 27.64 -12.53 44.55
N ILE A 23 27.21 -13.79 44.38
CA ILE A 23 25.81 -14.07 44.02
C ILE A 23 24.98 -13.78 45.27
N MET A 24 24.64 -12.51 45.51
CA MET A 24 23.51 -12.09 46.35
C MET A 24 23.15 -10.59 46.25
N ASP A 25 23.95 -9.75 45.57
CA ASP A 25 23.61 -8.32 45.33
C ASP A 25 23.14 -8.02 43.88
N GLY A 26 23.07 -9.03 43.00
CA GLY A 26 22.83 -8.85 41.57
C GLY A 26 21.36 -8.63 41.14
N THR A 27 20.43 -8.37 42.06
CA THR A 27 19.00 -8.20 41.73
C THR A 27 18.50 -6.75 41.76
N GLU A 28 19.25 -5.82 42.37
CA GLU A 28 18.83 -4.40 42.41
C GLU A 28 19.12 -3.63 41.11
N HIS A 29 20.10 -4.05 40.29
CA HIS A 29 20.48 -3.35 39.05
C HIS A 29 19.98 -3.99 37.75
N LEU A 30 19.33 -5.15 37.83
CA LEU A 30 18.75 -5.82 36.66
C LEU A 30 17.61 -5.01 36.00
N PRO A 31 16.69 -4.38 36.75
CA PRO A 31 15.62 -3.57 36.14
C PRO A 31 16.17 -2.38 35.34
N ASP A 32 17.21 -1.72 35.84
CA ASP A 32 17.82 -0.56 35.20
C ASP A 32 18.63 -0.95 33.96
N GLN A 33 19.39 -2.04 34.01
CA GLN A 33 20.11 -2.58 32.85
C GLN A 33 19.16 -3.08 31.76
N ILE A 34 18.04 -3.71 32.15
CA ILE A 34 16.98 -4.12 31.21
C ILE A 34 16.28 -2.89 30.63
N ALA A 35 15.99 -1.87 31.43
CA ALA A 35 15.38 -0.62 30.95
C ALA A 35 16.31 0.14 30.00
N GLU A 36 17.61 0.19 30.28
CA GLU A 36 18.62 0.81 29.42
C GLU A 36 18.81 0.03 28.12
N THR A 37 18.87 -1.30 28.19
CA THR A 37 18.90 -2.19 27.02
C THR A 37 17.64 -2.02 26.17
N ASN A 38 16.46 -1.97 26.80
CA ASN A 38 15.18 -1.75 26.12
C ASN A 38 15.11 -0.38 25.45
N ARG A 39 15.64 0.68 26.09
CA ARG A 39 15.76 2.01 25.48
C ARG A 39 16.74 2.02 24.30
N GLY A 40 17.91 1.38 24.45
CA GLY A 40 18.89 1.25 23.38
C GLY A 40 18.35 0.46 22.18
N MET A 41 17.61 -0.62 22.43
CA MET A 41 16.91 -1.37 21.40
C MET A 41 15.80 -0.55 20.74
N ALA A 42 15.02 0.21 21.51
CA ALA A 42 13.98 1.09 20.95
C ALA A 42 14.57 2.19 20.05
N GLN A 43 15.68 2.82 20.45
CA GLN A 43 16.38 3.82 19.64
C GLN A 43 16.98 3.21 18.36
N THR A 44 17.52 1.99 18.46
CA THR A 44 18.06 1.26 17.29
C THR A 44 16.94 0.89 16.33
N ASN A 45 15.82 0.37 16.83
CA ASN A 45 14.65 0.01 16.04
C ASN A 45 14.06 1.25 15.33
N GLU A 46 13.99 2.38 16.03
CA GLU A 46 13.52 3.63 15.44
C GLU A 46 14.48 4.15 14.37
N SER A 47 15.79 4.06 14.61
CA SER A 47 16.80 4.46 13.61
C SER A 47 16.70 3.59 12.35
N ILE A 48 16.51 2.28 12.50
CA ILE A 48 16.31 1.35 11.38
C ILE A 48 15.00 1.68 10.65
N ARG A 49 13.93 2.00 11.37
CA ARG A 49 12.63 2.40 10.80
C ARG A 49 12.78 3.67 9.95
N LEU A 50 13.43 4.71 10.48
CA LEU A 50 13.69 5.96 9.77
C LEU A 50 14.57 5.76 8.52
N GLN A 51 15.58 4.88 8.60
CA GLN A 51 16.38 4.51 7.42
C GLN A 51 15.54 3.82 6.36
N LYS A 52 14.67 2.87 6.74
CA LYS A 52 13.74 2.22 5.80
C LYS A 52 12.81 3.24 5.14
N LEU A 53 12.27 4.20 5.89
CA LEU A 53 11.45 5.28 5.33
C LEU A 53 12.22 6.10 4.29
N ALA A 54 13.42 6.57 4.64
CA ALA A 54 14.25 7.40 3.76
C ALA A 54 14.61 6.66 2.46
N VAL A 55 15.14 5.44 2.58
CA VAL A 55 15.53 4.62 1.42
C VAL A 55 14.33 4.30 0.54
N SER A 56 13.19 3.94 1.14
CA SER A 56 12.00 3.58 0.37
C SER A 56 11.40 4.79 -0.35
N LEU A 57 11.40 5.96 0.29
CA LEU A 57 10.96 7.20 -0.34
C LEU A 57 11.90 7.59 -1.49
N ASP A 58 13.22 7.51 -1.29
CA ASP A 58 14.19 7.81 -2.34
C ASP A 58 14.02 6.88 -3.54
N HIS A 59 13.91 5.57 -3.30
CA HIS A 59 13.67 4.58 -4.36
C HIS A 59 12.35 4.83 -5.07
N LEU A 60 11.26 5.08 -4.34
CA LEU A 60 9.96 5.40 -4.94
C LEU A 60 10.01 6.62 -5.86
N MET A 61 10.92 7.57 -5.55
CA MET A 61 11.09 8.81 -6.30
C MET A 61 12.19 8.77 -7.38
N GLN A 62 12.86 7.63 -7.58
CA GLN A 62 13.84 7.46 -8.66
C GLN A 62 13.15 7.47 -10.04
N GLU A 63 13.79 8.13 -11.02
CA GLU A 63 13.25 8.25 -12.38
C GLU A 63 13.02 6.88 -13.04
N GLU A 64 13.92 5.92 -12.77
CA GLU A 64 13.84 4.55 -13.29
C GLU A 64 12.52 3.86 -12.87
N ASN A 65 12.09 4.04 -11.61
CA ASN A 65 10.86 3.45 -11.10
C ASN A 65 9.60 4.19 -11.59
N GLN A 66 9.76 5.38 -12.19
CA GLN A 66 8.67 6.19 -12.74
C GLN A 66 8.52 6.01 -14.25
N MET A 67 9.26 5.06 -14.83
CA MET A 67 9.25 4.86 -16.27
C MET A 67 7.88 4.36 -16.76
N PHE A 68 7.31 3.37 -16.08
CA PHE A 68 6.07 2.71 -16.45
C PHE A 68 5.01 2.85 -15.36
N LEU A 69 4.13 3.84 -15.52
CA LEU A 69 3.10 4.16 -14.51
C LEU A 69 1.74 3.49 -14.78
N SER A 70 1.53 2.95 -15.98
CA SER A 70 0.26 2.40 -16.45
C SER A 70 0.48 1.12 -17.25
N PRO A 71 -0.42 0.11 -17.16
CA PRO A 71 -1.65 0.09 -16.35
C PRO A 71 -1.40 -0.18 -14.87
N ILE A 72 -0.21 -0.66 -14.51
CA ILE A 72 0.22 -0.94 -13.15
C ILE A 72 1.62 -0.33 -12.96
N PRO A 73 1.85 0.52 -11.94
CA PRO A 73 3.15 1.11 -11.65
C PRO A 73 4.07 0.09 -10.93
N GLY A 74 4.44 -0.98 -11.63
CA GLY A 74 5.10 -2.16 -11.06
C GLY A 74 6.39 -1.85 -10.28
N ASP A 75 7.26 -1.03 -10.87
CA ASP A 75 8.57 -0.68 -10.27
C ASP A 75 8.43 0.18 -9.00
N MET A 76 7.29 0.86 -8.83
CA MET A 76 6.97 1.64 -7.64
C MET A 76 6.34 0.79 -6.52
N MET A 77 5.78 -0.39 -6.84
CA MET A 77 5.01 -1.19 -5.88
C MET A 77 5.86 -1.67 -4.70
N GLY A 78 7.07 -2.19 -4.97
CA GLY A 78 7.96 -2.70 -3.93
C GLY A 78 8.38 -1.62 -2.92
N PRO A 79 9.03 -0.53 -3.38
CA PRO A 79 9.40 0.59 -2.51
C PRO A 79 8.19 1.25 -1.84
N GLY A 80 7.08 1.44 -2.56
CA GLY A 80 5.88 2.06 -2.03
C GLY A 80 5.22 1.23 -0.93
N LYS A 81 5.20 -0.11 -1.07
CA LYS A 81 4.73 -1.03 -0.02
C LYS A 81 5.63 -0.95 1.22
N LEU A 82 6.95 -1.02 1.05
CA LEU A 82 7.89 -0.96 2.18
C LEU A 82 7.77 0.38 2.94
N LEU A 83 7.61 1.48 2.20
CA LEU A 83 7.34 2.80 2.78
C LEU A 83 6.04 2.76 3.60
N ALA A 84 4.94 2.28 3.01
CA ALA A 84 3.63 2.24 3.66
C ALA A 84 3.59 1.40 4.94
N GLU A 85 4.24 0.23 4.94
CA GLU A 85 4.31 -0.67 6.10
C GLU A 85 5.15 -0.09 7.26
N THR A 86 5.98 0.91 6.97
CA THR A 86 6.89 1.53 7.94
C THR A 86 6.33 2.83 8.54
N LEU A 87 5.35 3.45 7.88
CA LEU A 87 4.74 4.71 8.30
C LEU A 87 3.81 4.52 9.51
N THR A 88 3.90 5.44 10.45
CA THR A 88 2.85 5.66 11.46
C THR A 88 1.65 6.40 10.84
N ALA A 89 0.51 6.43 11.54
CA ALA A 89 -0.67 7.19 11.11
C ALA A 89 -0.37 8.68 10.89
N GLU A 90 0.33 9.31 11.83
CA GLU A 90 0.70 10.73 11.74
C GLU A 90 1.65 11.01 10.56
N GLU A 91 2.65 10.15 10.35
CA GLU A 91 3.59 10.30 9.24
C GLU A 91 2.91 10.10 7.88
N ALA A 92 2.02 9.10 7.77
CA ALA A 92 1.28 8.84 6.55
C ALA A 92 0.41 10.05 6.15
N VAL A 93 -0.33 10.61 7.11
CA VAL A 93 -1.17 11.79 6.89
C VAL A 93 -0.33 13.00 6.48
N LYS A 94 0.77 13.29 7.18
CA LYS A 94 1.66 14.41 6.84
C LYS A 94 2.33 14.25 5.48
N LEU A 95 2.83 13.05 5.17
CA LEU A 95 3.44 12.75 3.89
C LEU A 95 2.44 12.99 2.75
N ILE A 96 1.24 12.42 2.86
CA ILE A 96 0.22 12.53 1.82
C ILE A 96 -0.26 13.97 1.69
N TYR A 97 -0.46 14.71 2.79
CA TYR A 97 -0.78 16.13 2.77
C TYR A 97 0.24 16.95 1.96
N VAL A 98 1.53 16.86 2.33
CA VAL A 98 2.60 17.64 1.68
C VAL A 98 2.71 17.28 0.19
N LYS A 99 2.64 15.99 -0.15
CA LYS A 99 2.74 15.56 -1.54
C LYS A 99 1.49 15.93 -2.34
N MET A 100 0.30 15.96 -1.74
CA MET A 100 -0.92 16.43 -2.40
C MET A 100 -0.88 17.93 -2.68
N VAL A 101 -0.35 18.73 -1.75
CA VAL A 101 -0.05 20.14 -1.97
C VAL A 101 0.90 20.30 -3.16
N ASN A 102 1.97 19.50 -3.24
CA ASN A 102 2.88 19.54 -4.38
C ASN A 102 2.19 19.16 -5.72
N ILE A 103 1.25 18.21 -5.70
CA ILE A 103 0.49 17.85 -6.92
C ILE A 103 -0.42 19.01 -7.34
N ASN A 104 -1.09 19.67 -6.41
CA ASN A 104 -2.11 20.66 -6.71
C ASN A 104 -1.59 22.09 -6.89
N GLU A 105 -0.60 22.49 -6.12
CA GLU A 105 -0.18 23.89 -6.00
C GLU A 105 1.14 24.18 -6.72
N ASN A 106 2.06 23.21 -6.82
CA ASN A 106 3.32 23.43 -7.52
C ASN A 106 3.04 23.74 -9.00
N THR A 107 3.45 24.88 -9.52
CA THR A 107 3.21 25.24 -10.92
C THR A 107 4.44 24.98 -11.77
N TYR A 108 4.26 24.91 -13.09
CA TYR A 108 5.39 24.83 -14.02
C TYR A 108 6.38 25.99 -13.82
N ARG A 109 5.85 27.18 -13.49
CA ARG A 109 6.63 28.40 -13.23
C ARG A 109 7.53 28.27 -12.01
N ASP A 110 7.04 27.63 -10.95
CA ASP A 110 7.81 27.45 -9.71
C ASP A 110 9.02 26.52 -9.93
N GLN A 111 8.90 25.59 -10.88
CA GLN A 111 9.95 24.61 -11.20
C GLN A 111 10.89 25.08 -12.32
N TYR A 112 10.42 25.94 -13.22
CA TYR A 112 11.19 26.46 -14.37
C TYR A 112 11.03 27.99 -14.47
N PRO A 113 11.57 28.77 -13.51
CA PRO A 113 11.38 30.22 -13.48
C PRO A 113 12.10 30.96 -14.61
N GLU A 114 13.16 30.38 -15.19
CA GLU A 114 13.97 31.00 -16.25
C GLU A 114 13.40 30.80 -17.67
N ASP A 115 12.43 29.90 -17.85
CA ASP A 115 11.90 29.48 -19.16
C ASP A 115 10.46 30.00 -19.43
N GLU A 116 10.10 31.14 -18.83
CA GLU A 116 8.72 31.66 -18.82
C GLU A 116 8.13 31.93 -20.21
N GLU A 117 8.98 32.28 -21.19
CA GLU A 117 8.57 32.57 -22.58
C GLU A 117 8.64 31.35 -23.51
N LEU A 118 9.39 30.31 -23.15
CA LEU A 118 9.65 29.14 -23.99
C LEU A 118 9.21 27.88 -23.26
N LYS A 119 7.91 27.59 -23.33
CA LYS A 119 7.37 26.28 -22.95
C LYS A 119 7.98 25.18 -23.82
N ASN A 120 9.11 24.63 -23.40
CA ASN A 120 9.69 23.47 -24.03
C ASN A 120 8.75 22.27 -23.80
N ALA A 121 8.25 21.69 -24.89
CA ALA A 121 7.34 20.54 -24.85
C ALA A 121 7.93 19.37 -24.04
N GLU A 122 9.25 19.21 -24.02
CA GLU A 122 9.91 18.19 -23.21
C GLU A 122 9.84 18.48 -21.70
N GLN A 123 10.14 19.70 -21.27
CA GLN A 123 10.04 20.12 -19.87
C GLN A 123 8.60 20.03 -19.37
N MET A 124 7.62 20.44 -20.19
CA MET A 124 6.20 20.28 -19.88
C MET A 124 5.81 18.82 -19.65
N ARG A 125 6.27 17.91 -20.52
CA ARG A 125 6.03 16.47 -20.34
C ARG A 125 6.69 15.93 -19.08
N ARG A 126 7.92 16.36 -18.76
CA ARG A 126 8.62 15.97 -17.53
C ARG A 126 7.87 16.45 -16.28
N PHE A 127 7.37 17.68 -16.30
CA PHE A 127 6.56 18.25 -15.23
C PHE A 127 5.27 17.44 -14.98
N GLU A 128 4.47 17.22 -16.04
CA GLU A 128 3.23 16.42 -15.95
C GLU A 128 3.52 14.99 -15.48
N ARG A 129 4.58 14.36 -16.03
CA ARG A 129 4.98 13.01 -15.63
C ARG A 129 5.39 12.94 -14.17
N SER A 130 6.12 13.92 -13.66
CA SER A 130 6.52 13.99 -12.25
C SER A 130 5.31 14.08 -11.33
N LYS A 131 4.30 14.90 -11.68
CA LYS A 131 3.03 14.95 -10.94
C LYS A 131 2.26 13.64 -11.00
N LEU A 132 2.25 13.00 -12.17
CA LEU A 132 1.58 11.71 -12.34
C LEU A 132 2.27 10.62 -11.51
N ALA A 133 3.60 10.58 -11.51
CA ALA A 133 4.38 9.68 -10.68
C ALA A 133 4.12 9.91 -9.19
N LEU A 134 4.06 11.18 -8.75
CA LEU A 134 3.67 11.52 -7.38
C LEU A 134 2.26 11.03 -7.05
N PHE A 135 1.29 11.22 -7.94
CA PHE A 135 -0.08 10.75 -7.69
C PHE A 135 -0.14 9.22 -7.52
N TYR A 136 0.52 8.47 -8.42
CA TYR A 136 0.59 7.02 -8.30
C TYR A 136 1.36 6.56 -7.05
N SER A 137 2.41 7.27 -6.64
CA SER A 137 3.14 6.96 -5.41
C SER A 137 2.23 7.08 -4.18
N LEU A 138 1.38 8.10 -4.12
CA LEU A 138 0.40 8.27 -3.05
C LEU A 138 -0.70 7.21 -3.09
N GLN A 139 -1.16 6.79 -4.28
CA GLN A 139 -2.09 5.67 -4.41
C GLN A 139 -1.50 4.37 -3.87
N ILE A 140 -0.25 4.05 -4.22
CA ILE A 140 0.45 2.84 -3.76
C ILE A 140 0.63 2.89 -2.25
N VAL A 141 1.12 4.02 -1.71
CA VAL A 141 1.34 4.17 -0.26
C VAL A 141 0.02 4.02 0.49
N ALA A 142 -1.03 4.77 0.10
CA ALA A 142 -2.35 4.67 0.73
C ALA A 142 -2.96 3.27 0.59
N GLY A 143 -2.71 2.61 -0.54
CA GLY A 143 -3.10 1.22 -0.83
C GLY A 143 -2.44 0.20 0.10
N PHE A 144 -1.17 0.38 0.44
CA PHE A 144 -0.43 -0.57 1.29
C PHE A 144 -0.36 -0.20 2.77
N LEU A 145 -0.93 0.93 3.20
CA LEU A 145 -1.02 1.25 4.63
C LEU A 145 -1.64 0.06 5.40
N PRO A 146 -1.05 -0.35 6.53
CA PRO A 146 -1.65 -1.39 7.37
C PRO A 146 -3.05 -0.98 7.84
N ASP A 147 -3.97 -1.93 7.99
CA ASP A 147 -5.35 -1.59 8.36
C ASP A 147 -5.43 -0.86 9.70
N HIS A 148 -4.62 -1.24 10.68
CA HIS A 148 -4.60 -0.57 11.99
C HIS A 148 -4.18 0.90 11.88
N VAL A 149 -3.24 1.23 10.97
CA VAL A 149 -2.85 2.61 10.66
C VAL A 149 -4.02 3.37 10.04
N VAL A 150 -4.75 2.75 9.10
CA VAL A 150 -5.93 3.37 8.48
C VAL A 150 -7.03 3.61 9.51
N GLN A 151 -7.30 2.66 10.41
CA GLN A 151 -8.27 2.83 11.49
C GLN A 151 -7.87 3.97 12.44
N GLU A 152 -6.58 4.07 12.77
CA GLU A 152 -6.07 5.16 13.59
C GLU A 152 -6.30 6.51 12.91
N ILE A 153 -5.97 6.64 11.62
CA ILE A 153 -6.23 7.87 10.82
C ILE A 153 -7.72 8.23 10.82
N ILE A 154 -8.61 7.25 10.60
CA ILE A 154 -10.07 7.48 10.65
C ILE A 154 -10.47 8.03 12.01
N HIS A 155 -9.99 7.40 13.08
CA HIS A 155 -10.39 7.79 14.43
C HIS A 155 -9.83 9.16 14.83
N THR A 156 -8.55 9.45 14.53
CA THR A 156 -7.90 10.70 14.94
C THR A 156 -8.29 11.87 14.05
N GLU A 157 -8.31 11.72 12.73
CA GLU A 157 -8.52 12.82 11.81
C GLU A 157 -9.97 12.99 11.41
N VAL A 158 -10.75 11.91 11.27
CA VAL A 158 -12.14 12.00 10.83
C VAL A 158 -13.09 12.09 12.03
N MET A 159 -13.07 11.10 12.92
CA MET A 159 -14.06 11.01 14.01
C MET A 159 -13.87 12.07 15.09
N ARG A 160 -12.62 12.44 15.39
CA ARG A 160 -12.30 13.50 16.35
C ARG A 160 -12.19 14.88 15.74
N GLY A 161 -12.36 15.01 14.41
CA GLY A 161 -12.22 16.29 13.69
C GLY A 161 -10.80 16.85 13.73
N GLY A 162 -9.82 16.01 13.41
CA GLY A 162 -8.41 16.40 13.41
C GLY A 162 -8.08 17.40 12.29
N ARG A 163 -6.89 18.02 12.40
CA ARG A 163 -6.44 19.07 11.48
C ARG A 163 -6.36 18.57 10.02
N TYR A 164 -6.14 17.28 9.81
CA TYR A 164 -5.96 16.69 8.49
C TYR A 164 -7.19 15.90 8.03
N PHE A 165 -8.39 16.30 8.46
CA PHE A 165 -9.66 15.70 8.07
C PHE A 165 -9.76 15.45 6.54
N ASP A 166 -9.50 16.47 5.73
CA ASP A 166 -9.58 16.34 4.27
C ASP A 166 -8.53 15.38 3.71
N THR A 167 -7.31 15.39 4.27
CA THR A 167 -6.26 14.45 3.88
C THR A 167 -6.63 13.02 4.24
N ALA A 168 -7.26 12.79 5.39
CA ALA A 168 -7.75 11.45 5.76
C ALA A 168 -8.81 10.94 4.76
N LEU A 169 -9.72 11.80 4.31
CA LEU A 169 -10.67 11.45 3.25
C LEU A 169 -9.97 11.14 1.91
N GLN A 170 -8.96 11.92 1.55
CA GLN A 170 -8.14 11.66 0.36
C GLN A 170 -7.40 10.33 0.46
N ILE A 171 -6.86 9.97 1.62
CA ILE A 171 -6.21 8.67 1.85
C ILE A 171 -7.18 7.52 1.57
N LEU A 172 -8.40 7.60 2.07
CA LEU A 172 -9.42 6.58 1.82
C LEU A 172 -9.80 6.50 0.34
N SER A 173 -9.90 7.66 -0.33
CA SER A 173 -10.14 7.72 -1.78
C SER A 173 -9.01 7.10 -2.59
N LEU A 174 -7.75 7.44 -2.26
CA LEU A 174 -6.55 6.89 -2.90
C LEU A 174 -6.46 5.38 -2.68
N ARG A 175 -6.69 4.89 -1.46
CA ARG A 175 -6.69 3.48 -1.10
C ARG A 175 -7.76 2.70 -1.87
N SER A 176 -9.00 3.20 -1.90
CA SER A 176 -10.09 2.59 -2.65
C SER A 176 -9.78 2.53 -4.15
N SER A 177 -9.30 3.65 -4.72
CA SER A 177 -8.91 3.71 -6.14
C SER A 177 -7.74 2.79 -6.47
N PHE A 178 -6.77 2.61 -5.57
CA PHE A 178 -5.66 1.69 -5.77
C PHE A 178 -6.15 0.25 -5.87
N TYR A 179 -6.96 -0.21 -4.91
CA TYR A 179 -7.50 -1.56 -4.96
C TYR A 179 -8.41 -1.79 -6.17
N ASP A 180 -9.31 -0.85 -6.46
CA ASP A 180 -10.26 -0.99 -7.57
C ASP A 180 -9.56 -0.94 -8.94
N LYS A 181 -8.83 0.15 -9.21
CA LYS A 181 -8.29 0.41 -10.55
C LYS A 181 -7.03 -0.39 -10.82
N VAL A 182 -6.11 -0.49 -9.85
CA VAL A 182 -4.78 -1.10 -10.05
C VAL A 182 -4.82 -2.58 -9.73
N MET A 183 -5.26 -2.96 -8.53
CA MET A 183 -5.13 -4.35 -8.07
C MET A 183 -6.24 -5.27 -8.59
N LEU A 184 -7.47 -4.77 -8.72
CA LEU A 184 -8.58 -5.52 -9.29
C LEU A 184 -8.62 -5.34 -10.81
N LYS A 185 -9.06 -4.19 -11.33
CA LYS A 185 -9.38 -4.01 -12.75
C LYS A 185 -8.18 -4.16 -13.69
N ALA A 186 -7.03 -3.58 -13.35
CA ALA A 186 -5.84 -3.66 -14.19
C ALA A 186 -5.04 -4.96 -14.03
N SER A 187 -5.25 -5.72 -12.94
CA SER A 187 -4.51 -6.95 -12.62
C SER A 187 -5.43 -8.18 -12.58
N LEU A 188 -6.13 -8.44 -11.47
CA LEU A 188 -6.84 -9.70 -11.25
C LEU A 188 -8.08 -9.89 -12.14
N LEU A 189 -8.82 -8.82 -12.41
CA LEU A 189 -10.06 -8.81 -13.16
C LEU A 189 -9.87 -8.42 -14.64
N LYS A 190 -8.62 -8.19 -15.07
CA LYS A 190 -8.33 -7.98 -16.49
C LYS A 190 -8.58 -9.26 -17.29
N ASP A 191 -8.15 -10.39 -16.74
CA ASP A 191 -8.32 -11.74 -17.30
C ASP A 191 -9.23 -12.59 -16.40
N LYS A 192 -9.46 -13.85 -16.78
CA LYS A 192 -10.20 -14.80 -15.92
C LYS A 192 -9.45 -15.03 -14.61
N LEU A 193 -10.17 -15.18 -13.49
CA LEU A 193 -9.60 -15.69 -12.25
C LEU A 193 -9.27 -17.17 -12.46
N LYS A 194 -7.99 -17.55 -12.44
CA LYS A 194 -7.56 -18.91 -12.81
C LYS A 194 -7.29 -19.82 -11.62
N THR A 195 -6.90 -19.25 -10.49
CA THR A 195 -6.46 -20.01 -9.32
C THR A 195 -7.22 -19.58 -8.06
N VAL A 196 -7.30 -20.48 -7.08
CA VAL A 196 -7.83 -20.17 -5.75
C VAL A 196 -7.12 -18.97 -5.13
N GLY A 197 -5.80 -18.87 -5.33
CA GLY A 197 -5.01 -17.72 -4.86
C GLY A 197 -5.52 -16.39 -5.44
N MET A 198 -5.75 -16.33 -6.76
CA MET A 198 -6.31 -15.11 -7.39
C MET A 198 -7.69 -14.76 -6.85
N VAL A 199 -8.54 -15.76 -6.60
CA VAL A 199 -9.87 -15.55 -6.02
C VAL A 199 -9.79 -14.98 -4.61
N THR A 200 -8.98 -15.60 -3.74
CA THR A 200 -8.78 -15.13 -2.37
C THR A 200 -8.25 -13.71 -2.34
N THR A 201 -7.24 -13.39 -3.16
CA THR A 201 -6.68 -12.04 -3.24
C THR A 201 -7.69 -11.02 -3.77
N ALA A 202 -8.53 -11.38 -4.77
CA ALA A 202 -9.57 -10.48 -5.26
C ALA A 202 -10.62 -10.17 -4.17
N ILE A 203 -10.98 -11.17 -3.37
CA ILE A 203 -11.87 -10.99 -2.21
C ILE A 203 -11.22 -10.06 -1.19
N GLU A 204 -9.97 -10.31 -0.80
CA GLU A 204 -9.25 -9.48 0.18
C GLU A 204 -9.19 -8.01 -0.23
N TYR A 205 -8.89 -7.72 -1.50
CA TYR A 205 -8.88 -6.34 -2.00
C TYR A 205 -10.27 -5.71 -2.01
N ASN A 206 -11.30 -6.46 -2.42
CA ASN A 206 -12.65 -5.90 -2.43
C ASN A 206 -13.23 -5.74 -1.01
N GLU A 207 -12.80 -6.52 -0.01
CA GLU A 207 -13.13 -6.26 1.40
C GLU A 207 -12.60 -4.92 1.89
N LYS A 208 -11.41 -4.49 1.43
CA LYS A 208 -10.88 -3.16 1.77
C LYS A 208 -11.75 -2.05 1.20
N ILE A 209 -12.23 -2.23 -0.03
CA ILE A 209 -13.13 -1.29 -0.69
C ILE A 209 -14.50 -1.29 0.01
N ASP A 210 -15.05 -2.48 0.31
CA ASP A 210 -16.33 -2.68 1.02
C ASP A 210 -16.34 -2.01 2.40
N PHE A 211 -15.24 -2.16 3.15
CA PHE A 211 -15.06 -1.47 4.43
C PHE A 211 -15.18 0.05 4.27
N ILE A 212 -14.47 0.64 3.30
CA ILE A 212 -14.48 2.09 3.07
C ILE A 212 -15.87 2.56 2.61
N ALA A 213 -16.50 1.83 1.69
CA ALA A 213 -17.80 2.17 1.13
C ALA A 213 -18.94 2.12 2.17
N LYS A 214 -18.78 1.33 3.24
CA LYS A 214 -19.75 1.21 4.35
C LYS A 214 -19.52 2.20 5.49
N LEU A 215 -18.50 3.05 5.43
CA LEU A 215 -18.28 4.09 6.44
C LEU A 215 -19.44 5.10 6.41
N LYS A 216 -19.87 5.59 7.58
CA LYS A 216 -20.99 6.56 7.70
C LYS A 216 -20.75 7.87 6.94
N PHE A 217 -19.49 8.20 6.69
CA PHE A 217 -19.04 9.39 5.96
C PHE A 217 -18.52 9.06 4.56
N ALA A 218 -18.77 7.85 4.03
CA ALA A 218 -18.35 7.46 2.67
C ALA A 218 -18.74 8.47 1.57
N PRO A 219 -19.92 9.14 1.61
CA PRO A 219 -20.27 10.17 0.62
C PRO A 219 -19.36 11.41 0.59
N TRP A 220 -18.50 11.60 1.60
CA TRP A 220 -17.53 12.69 1.66
C TRP A 220 -16.13 12.26 1.23
N ILE A 221 -15.89 10.96 1.07
CA ILE A 221 -14.60 10.44 0.64
C ILE A 221 -14.38 10.83 -0.81
N GLY A 222 -13.32 11.57 -1.08
CA GLY A 222 -12.98 12.06 -2.40
C GLY A 222 -11.60 12.70 -2.44
N ILE A 223 -11.14 12.98 -3.65
CA ILE A 223 -9.90 13.67 -3.94
C ILE A 223 -10.11 14.59 -5.14
N LYS A 224 -9.70 15.85 -5.01
CA LYS A 224 -9.73 16.82 -6.10
C LYS A 224 -8.31 17.12 -6.53
N ILE A 225 -8.06 16.92 -7.83
CA ILE A 225 -6.79 17.19 -8.48
C ILE A 225 -6.97 18.37 -9.43
N THR A 226 -6.09 19.36 -9.32
CA THR A 226 -6.18 20.62 -10.10
C THR A 226 -4.85 21.10 -10.67
N GLY A 227 -3.73 20.49 -10.25
CA GLY A 227 -2.41 21.01 -10.60
C GLY A 227 -1.81 20.49 -11.89
N PHE A 228 -2.41 19.54 -12.60
CA PHE A 228 -1.95 19.19 -13.95
C PHE A 228 -2.27 20.34 -14.91
N MET A 229 -1.35 20.61 -15.84
CA MET A 229 -1.58 21.52 -16.96
C MET A 229 -2.65 20.94 -17.90
N ASN A 230 -2.70 19.61 -18.04
CA ASN A 230 -3.76 18.93 -18.77
C ASN A 230 -5.03 18.81 -17.89
N GLN A 231 -6.09 19.52 -18.29
CA GLN A 231 -7.37 19.50 -17.58
C GLN A 231 -8.08 18.13 -17.61
N GLU A 232 -7.86 17.34 -18.67
CA GLU A 232 -8.39 15.98 -18.73
C GLU A 232 -7.70 15.08 -17.69
N MET A 233 -6.41 15.30 -17.43
CA MET A 233 -5.69 14.58 -16.37
C MET A 233 -6.19 14.98 -14.98
N ASN A 234 -6.46 16.26 -14.74
CA ASN A 234 -7.10 16.72 -13.50
C ASN A 234 -8.43 15.99 -13.27
N ALA A 235 -9.28 15.92 -14.28
CA ALA A 235 -10.57 15.23 -14.20
C ALA A 235 -10.39 13.71 -13.99
N ALA A 236 -9.50 13.06 -14.74
CA ALA A 236 -9.28 11.61 -14.67
C ALA A 236 -8.71 11.13 -13.33
N MET A 237 -7.91 11.97 -12.67
CA MET A 237 -7.29 11.67 -11.37
C MET A 237 -8.13 12.13 -10.18
N SER A 238 -9.14 12.96 -10.40
CA SER A 238 -10.09 13.37 -9.37
C SER A 238 -11.14 12.28 -9.14
N VAL A 239 -11.58 12.18 -7.89
CA VAL A 239 -12.77 11.44 -7.47
C VAL A 239 -13.57 12.39 -6.60
N GLU A 240 -14.60 13.03 -7.14
CA GLU A 240 -15.38 14.03 -6.38
C GLU A 240 -16.03 13.40 -5.15
N LYS A 241 -16.58 12.19 -5.31
CA LYS A 241 -17.16 11.37 -4.26
C LYS A 241 -16.92 9.90 -4.58
N LEU A 242 -16.69 9.10 -3.54
CA LEU A 242 -16.62 7.66 -3.66
C LEU A 242 -17.96 7.12 -4.17
N ASP A 243 -17.92 6.39 -5.28
CA ASP A 243 -19.04 5.56 -5.70
C ASP A 243 -19.23 4.45 -4.68
N ILE A 244 -20.23 4.56 -3.82
CA ILE A 244 -20.51 3.55 -2.78
C ILE A 244 -20.92 2.20 -3.37
N ALA A 245 -21.40 2.16 -4.62
CA ALA A 245 -21.76 0.91 -5.29
C ALA A 245 -20.54 0.15 -5.83
N ILE A 246 -19.34 0.74 -5.81
CA ILE A 246 -18.13 0.14 -6.37
C ILE A 246 -17.82 -1.24 -5.76
N ALA A 247 -17.98 -1.38 -4.44
CA ALA A 247 -17.75 -2.64 -3.73
C ALA A 247 -18.74 -3.72 -4.17
N LYS A 248 -20.03 -3.34 -4.28
CA LYS A 248 -21.10 -4.23 -4.75
C LYS A 248 -20.84 -4.70 -6.19
N ASN A 249 -20.54 -3.77 -7.10
CA ASN A 249 -20.24 -4.10 -8.50
C ASN A 249 -19.06 -5.06 -8.59
N ASN A 250 -18.00 -4.83 -7.81
CA ASN A 250 -16.86 -5.74 -7.75
C ASN A 250 -17.24 -7.11 -7.17
N TRP A 251 -18.11 -7.18 -6.15
CA TRP A 251 -18.60 -8.46 -5.63
C TRP A 251 -19.37 -9.26 -6.69
N GLU A 252 -20.23 -8.59 -7.46
CA GLU A 252 -20.97 -9.23 -8.55
C GLU A 252 -20.03 -9.77 -9.63
N ILE A 253 -19.01 -9.00 -10.03
CA ILE A 253 -18.00 -9.43 -11.01
C ILE A 253 -17.17 -10.61 -10.48
N ILE A 254 -16.75 -10.58 -9.21
CA ILE A 254 -15.98 -11.68 -8.62
C ILE A 254 -16.86 -12.93 -8.55
N LEU A 255 -18.12 -12.82 -8.12
CA LEU A 255 -19.04 -13.95 -8.06
C LEU A 255 -19.23 -14.59 -9.43
N ASP A 256 -19.56 -13.79 -10.45
CA ASP A 256 -19.74 -14.25 -11.83
C ASP A 256 -18.53 -15.01 -12.37
N ARG A 257 -17.31 -14.60 -11.97
CA ARG A 257 -16.07 -15.26 -12.40
C ARG A 257 -15.70 -16.50 -11.60
N VAL A 258 -16.09 -16.57 -10.33
CA VAL A 258 -15.76 -17.69 -9.44
C VAL A 258 -16.73 -18.85 -9.59
N THR A 259 -18.03 -18.58 -9.78
CA THR A 259 -19.08 -19.62 -9.89
C THR A 259 -18.76 -20.67 -10.96
N PRO A 260 -18.37 -20.32 -12.20
CA PRO A 260 -18.04 -21.31 -13.22
C PRO A 260 -16.84 -22.20 -12.87
N ILE A 261 -15.90 -21.71 -12.05
CA ILE A 261 -14.73 -22.47 -11.58
C ILE A 261 -15.18 -23.53 -10.56
N ALA A 262 -16.04 -23.13 -9.61
CA ALA A 262 -16.58 -24.03 -8.61
C ALA A 262 -17.48 -25.12 -9.23
N ASP A 263 -18.28 -24.75 -10.24
CA ASP A 263 -19.22 -25.65 -10.89
C ASP A 263 -18.58 -26.55 -11.96
N HIS A 264 -17.28 -26.41 -12.23
CA HIS A 264 -16.56 -27.11 -13.31
C HIS A 264 -17.17 -26.89 -14.72
N THR A 265 -18.04 -25.90 -14.88
CA THR A 265 -18.74 -25.56 -16.12
C THR A 265 -18.04 -24.43 -16.89
N GLY A 266 -17.21 -23.65 -16.22
CA GLY A 266 -16.24 -22.79 -16.88
C GLY A 266 -15.11 -23.64 -17.43
N ALA A 267 -14.58 -23.27 -18.60
CA ALA A 267 -13.33 -23.85 -19.11
C ALA A 267 -12.24 -23.69 -18.05
N MET A 268 -12.03 -24.72 -17.23
CA MET A 268 -10.89 -24.81 -16.34
C MET A 268 -9.66 -24.69 -17.23
N VAL A 269 -8.84 -23.70 -16.95
CA VAL A 269 -7.47 -23.71 -17.46
C VAL A 269 -6.79 -24.83 -16.70
N ASN A 270 -6.88 -26.04 -17.25
CA ASN A 270 -6.14 -27.25 -16.87
C ASN A 270 -6.24 -27.66 -15.38
N PRO A 271 -6.64 -28.91 -15.06
CA PRO A 271 -6.46 -29.48 -13.72
C PRO A 271 -5.02 -29.33 -13.17
N VAL A 272 -4.03 -29.19 -14.07
CA VAL A 272 -2.62 -28.91 -13.79
C VAL A 272 -2.36 -27.53 -13.15
N GLU A 273 -3.23 -26.53 -13.31
CA GLU A 273 -3.05 -25.22 -12.63
C GLU A 273 -3.65 -25.20 -11.21
N LEU A 274 -4.56 -26.13 -10.92
CA LEU A 274 -5.10 -26.39 -9.57
C LEU A 274 -4.21 -27.38 -8.81
N VAL A 275 -3.69 -28.39 -9.50
CA VAL A 275 -2.85 -29.43 -8.92
C VAL A 275 -1.38 -29.06 -9.14
N GLY A 276 -0.69 -28.66 -8.06
CA GLY A 276 0.77 -28.81 -8.05
C GLY A 276 1.07 -30.29 -8.21
N VAL A 277 1.50 -30.71 -9.41
CA VAL A 277 1.58 -32.13 -9.78
C VAL A 277 2.64 -32.81 -8.91
N SER A 278 2.19 -33.40 -7.80
CA SER A 278 3.05 -34.13 -6.88
C SER A 278 3.47 -35.48 -7.48
N GLY A 279 2.74 -35.94 -8.50
CA GLY A 279 2.86 -37.26 -9.09
C GLY A 279 2.19 -38.36 -8.27
N ASP A 280 1.60 -38.02 -7.12
CA ASP A 280 0.79 -38.91 -6.29
C ASP A 280 -0.71 -38.61 -6.51
N PRO A 281 -1.46 -39.52 -7.17
CA PRO A 281 -2.88 -39.32 -7.45
C PRO A 281 -3.73 -39.08 -6.20
N ALA A 282 -3.34 -39.64 -5.04
CA ALA A 282 -4.09 -39.46 -3.80
C ALA A 282 -3.88 -38.06 -3.21
N ALA A 283 -2.64 -37.57 -3.23
CA ALA A 283 -2.31 -36.22 -2.80
C ALA A 283 -2.95 -35.16 -3.72
N ASP A 284 -2.89 -35.40 -5.03
CA ASP A 284 -3.48 -34.51 -6.03
C ASP A 284 -5.02 -34.45 -5.87
N ALA A 285 -5.69 -35.58 -5.60
CA ALA A 285 -7.12 -35.62 -5.32
C ALA A 285 -7.50 -34.89 -4.01
N ALA A 286 -6.70 -35.04 -2.95
CA ALA A 286 -6.93 -34.35 -1.69
C ALA A 286 -6.78 -32.82 -1.84
N GLU A 287 -5.78 -32.37 -2.61
CA GLU A 287 -5.57 -30.95 -2.87
C GLU A 287 -6.70 -30.35 -3.72
N MET A 288 -7.19 -31.06 -4.74
CA MET A 288 -8.37 -30.63 -5.49
C MET A 288 -9.61 -30.46 -4.60
N ALA A 289 -9.88 -31.42 -3.72
CA ALA A 289 -11.01 -31.34 -2.80
C ALA A 289 -10.88 -30.13 -1.84
N ARG A 290 -9.67 -29.86 -1.34
CA ARG A 290 -9.37 -28.68 -0.52
C ARG A 290 -9.65 -27.39 -1.28
N GLN A 291 -9.19 -27.29 -2.52
CA GLN A 291 -9.37 -26.11 -3.35
C GLN A 291 -10.84 -25.86 -3.70
N GLN A 292 -11.59 -26.90 -4.02
CA GLN A 292 -13.04 -26.81 -4.23
C GLN A 292 -13.77 -26.29 -2.99
N GLU A 293 -13.41 -26.76 -1.79
CA GLU A 293 -14.03 -26.25 -0.57
C GLU A 293 -13.69 -24.78 -0.32
N VAL A 294 -12.45 -24.35 -0.58
CA VAL A 294 -12.07 -22.93 -0.49
C VAL A 294 -12.89 -22.08 -1.46
N LEU A 295 -13.11 -22.54 -2.69
CA LEU A 295 -13.96 -21.83 -3.67
C LEU A 295 -15.43 -21.78 -3.21
N ARG A 296 -15.96 -22.86 -2.65
CA ARG A 296 -17.33 -22.88 -2.10
C ARG A 296 -17.50 -21.89 -0.96
N GLN A 297 -16.55 -21.86 -0.02
CA GLN A 297 -16.54 -20.89 1.07
C GLN A 297 -16.40 -19.44 0.55
N SER A 298 -15.59 -19.24 -0.49
CA SER A 298 -15.44 -17.95 -1.16
C SER A 298 -16.76 -17.45 -1.75
N ILE A 299 -17.50 -18.32 -2.44
CA ILE A 299 -18.84 -17.99 -2.99
C ILE A 299 -19.80 -17.60 -1.86
N LEU A 300 -19.88 -18.40 -0.80
CA LEU A 300 -20.76 -18.10 0.34
C LEU A 300 -20.41 -16.76 1.00
N LYS A 301 -19.12 -16.46 1.14
CA LYS A 301 -18.63 -15.18 1.65
C LYS A 301 -19.10 -14.03 0.75
N ILE A 302 -18.89 -14.12 -0.56
CA ILE A 302 -19.30 -13.09 -1.51
C ILE A 302 -20.82 -12.87 -1.47
N GLN A 303 -21.61 -13.94 -1.44
CA GLN A 303 -23.07 -13.86 -1.33
C GLN A 303 -23.54 -13.19 -0.03
N SER A 304 -22.84 -13.43 1.09
CA SER A 304 -23.09 -12.73 2.35
C SER A 304 -22.87 -11.22 2.21
N HIS A 305 -21.74 -10.79 1.61
CA HIS A 305 -21.50 -9.37 1.34
C HIS A 305 -22.59 -8.77 0.44
N LEU A 306 -22.97 -9.42 -0.65
CA LEU A 306 -24.05 -8.94 -1.54
C LEU A 306 -25.39 -8.80 -0.83
N THR A 307 -25.71 -9.71 0.10
CA THR A 307 -26.93 -9.63 0.91
C THR A 307 -26.91 -8.40 1.83
N THR A 308 -25.75 -8.04 2.39
CA THR A 308 -25.64 -6.81 3.20
C THR A 308 -25.83 -5.52 2.40
N TRP A 309 -25.67 -5.57 1.07
CA TRP A 309 -25.91 -4.43 0.17
C TRP A 309 -27.35 -4.37 -0.36
N ALA A 310 -28.15 -5.43 -0.14
CA ALA A 310 -29.55 -5.48 -0.56
C ALA A 310 -30.53 -4.94 0.51
N ASN A 311 -30.05 -4.80 1.74
CA ASN A 311 -30.80 -4.29 2.91
C ASN A 311 -30.35 -2.87 3.26
#